data_AF-A0A6M3LAE3-F1
#
_entry.id   AF-A0A6M3LAE3-F1
#
_cell.length_a   1.000
_cell.length_b   1.000
_cell.length_c   1.000
_cell.angle_alpha   90.00
_cell.angle_beta   90.00
_cell.angle_gamma   90.00
#
_symmetry.space_group_name_H-M   'P 1'
#
loop_
_entity.id
_entity.type
_entity.pdbx_description
1 polymer ?
#
loop_
_entity_poly.entity_id
_entity_poly.type
_entity_poly.pdbx_seq_one_letter_code
_entity_poly.pdbx_strand_id
1 'polypeptide(L)' 'ILMDAGVETEGEVKFIINYTSVINEKETIENLVSSGVMMSEESKREKHPYIEDVEEEKRRIDAEEKPLKVQEIL' A
#
# COMPACT_ATOMS: atom_id res chain seq x y z
N ILE A 1 18.89 5.19 28.93
CA ILE A 1 18.35 3.98 29.59
C ILE A 1 16.83 4.06 29.40
N LEU A 2 16.30 3.48 28.33
CA LEU A 2 14.85 3.25 28.25
C LEU A 2 14.60 1.94 29.00
N MET A 3 13.85 2.03 30.10
CA MET A 3 13.40 0.87 30.86
C MET A 3 12.28 0.20 30.08
N ASP A 4 12.58 -1.00 29.59
CA ASP A 4 11.59 -1.95 29.10
C ASP A 4 10.91 -2.58 30.33
N ALA A 5 9.78 -2.02 30.74
CA ALA A 5 8.94 -2.57 31.80
C ALA A 5 7.79 -3.33 31.14
N GLY A 6 8.05 -4.61 30.85
CA GLY A 6 7.08 -5.53 30.30
C GLY A 6 5.85 -5.67 31.20
N VAL A 7 4.69 -5.37 30.64
CA VAL A 7 3.39 -5.83 31.13
C VAL A 7 2.83 -6.74 30.03
N GLU A 8 2.89 -8.05 30.27
CA GLU A 8 2.22 -9.04 29.42
C GLU A 8 0.71 -8.95 29.68
N THR A 9 -0.02 -8.24 28.81
CA THR A 9 -1.48 -8.28 28.76
C THR A 9 -1.90 -9.20 27.61
N GLU A 10 -2.71 -10.23 27.90
CA GLU A 10 -3.36 -11.04 26.85
C GLU A 10 -4.15 -10.12 25.90
N GLY A 11 -3.69 -10.04 24.65
CA GLY A 11 -4.28 -9.25 23.57
C GLY A 11 -3.49 -7.98 23.25
N GLU A 12 -2.46 -8.08 22.41
CA GLU A 12 -1.77 -6.91 21.85
C GLU A 12 -2.74 -6.09 20.97
N VAL A 13 -3.29 -5.00 21.50
CA VAL A 13 -4.07 -4.04 20.73
C VAL A 13 -3.11 -3.10 20.00
N LYS A 14 -3.01 -3.25 18.68
CA LYS A 14 -2.21 -2.36 17.83
C LYS A 14 -2.99 -1.09 17.50
N PHE A 15 -2.52 0.05 18.00
CA PHE A 15 -3.07 1.36 17.65
C PHE A 15 -2.36 1.93 16.41
N ILE A 16 -3.14 2.42 15.45
CA ILE A 16 -2.65 3.12 14.25
C ILE A 16 -3.13 4.57 14.33
N ILE A 17 -2.19 5.52 14.37
CA ILE A 17 -2.49 6.96 14.42
C ILE A 17 -2.14 7.55 13.05
N ASN A 18 -3.15 8.02 12.32
CA ASN A 18 -2.98 8.68 11.04
C ASN A 18 -2.77 10.19 11.24
N TYR A 19 -1.90 10.79 10.43
CA TYR A 19 -1.70 12.25 10.42
C TYR A 19 -1.84 12.80 9.01
N THR A 20 -2.40 13.99 8.88
CA THR A 20 -2.53 14.70 7.60
C THR A 20 -1.24 15.47 7.33
N SER A 21 -0.67 15.30 6.14
CA SER A 21 0.49 16.06 5.66
C SER A 21 0.25 16.52 4.22
N VAL A 22 0.84 17.65 3.84
CA VAL A 22 0.78 18.14 2.45
C VAL A 22 1.92 17.48 1.69
N ILE A 23 1.59 16.71 0.66
CA ILE A 23 2.56 16.02 -0.19
C ILE A 23 2.42 16.48 -1.64
N ASN A 24 3.53 16.43 -2.39
CA ASN A 24 3.50 16.61 -3.83
C ASN A 24 3.16 15.27 -4.48
N GLU A 25 1.87 15.09 -4.80
CA GLU A 25 1.32 13.83 -5.30
C GLU A 25 1.97 13.41 -6.63
N LYS A 26 2.24 14.37 -7.52
CA LYS A 26 2.87 14.11 -8.82
C LYS A 26 4.27 13.51 -8.67
N GLU A 27 5.12 14.17 -7.89
CA GLU A 27 6.49 13.72 -7.64
C GLU A 27 6.50 12.36 -6.92
N THR A 28 5.58 12.17 -5.98
CA THR A 28 5.44 10.91 -5.24
C THR A 28 5.11 9.76 -6.19
N ILE A 29 4.15 9.95 -7.09
CA ILE A 29 3.76 8.94 -8.08
C ILE A 29 4.92 8.65 -9.04
N GLU A 30 5.59 9.68 -9.56
CA GLU A 30 6.75 9.51 -10.44
C GLU A 30 7.89 8.73 -9.75
N ASN A 31 8.12 8.98 -8.47
CA ASN A 31 9.08 8.23 -7.65
C ASN A 31 8.66 6.76 -7.45
N LEU A 32 7.37 6.49 -7.19
CA LEU A 32 6.84 5.13 -7.05
C LEU A 32 6.94 4.33 -8.37
N VAL A 33 6.72 4.99 -9.51
CA VAL A 33 6.85 4.35 -10.83
C VAL A 33 8.32 4.08 -11.15
N SER A 34 9.21 5.06 -10.93
CA SER A 34 10.64 4.92 -11.20
C SER A 34 11.34 3.91 -10.28
N SER A 35 10.78 3.63 -9.10
CA SER A 35 11.30 2.61 -8.18
C SER A 35 11.06 1.16 -8.64
N GLY A 36 10.62 0.97 -9.90
CA GLY A 36 10.35 -0.28 -10.62
C GLY A 36 10.91 -1.57 -10.03
N VAL A 37 12.24 -1.68 -9.95
CA VAL A 37 12.95 -2.91 -9.54
C VAL A 37 13.13 -3.03 -8.01
N MET A 38 13.05 -1.92 -7.30
CA MET A 38 13.38 -1.85 -5.86
C MET A 38 12.16 -1.99 -4.94
N MET A 39 10.95 -1.85 -5.47
CA MET A 39 9.71 -1.99 -4.70
C MET A 39 8.71 -2.86 -5.44
N SER A 40 8.03 -3.76 -4.71
CA SER A 40 6.91 -4.52 -5.27
C SER A 40 5.73 -3.61 -5.60
N GLU A 41 4.93 -4.02 -6.58
CA GLU A 41 3.69 -3.33 -6.93
C GLU A 41 2.71 -3.23 -5.74
N GLU A 42 2.70 -4.22 -4.85
CA GLU A 42 1.93 -4.16 -3.61
C GLU A 42 2.40 -3.02 -2.70
N SER A 43 3.72 -2.90 -2.51
CA SER A 43 4.30 -1.83 -1.67
C SER A 43 4.08 -0.44 -2.27
N LYS A 44 4.05 -0.34 -3.61
CA LYS A 44 3.72 0.92 -4.31
C LYS A 44 2.27 1.31 -4.07
N ARG A 45 1.36 0.32 -4.10
CA ARG A 45 -0.07 0.52 -3.88
C ARG A 45 -0.36 1.01 -2.46
N GLU A 46 0.29 0.43 -1.46
CA GLU A 46 0.18 0.85 -0.06
C GLU A 46 0.67 2.28 0.19
N LYS A 47 1.60 2.78 -0.63
CA LYS A 47 2.19 4.12 -0.51
C LYS A 47 1.57 5.15 -1.46
N HIS A 48 0.58 4.75 -2.25
CA HIS A 48 0.03 5.61 -3.28
C HIS A 48 -0.94 6.65 -2.67
N PRO A 49 -0.76 7.96 -2.95
CA PRO A 49 -1.56 9.03 -2.33
C PRO A 49 -3.08 8.90 -2.49
N TYR A 50 -3.53 8.34 -3.61
CA TYR A 50 -4.95 8.22 -3.95
C TYR A 50 -5.55 6.85 -3.65
N ILE A 51 -4.85 5.97 -2.94
CA ILE A 51 -5.36 4.65 -2.59
C ILE A 51 -5.70 4.65 -1.11
N GLU A 52 -7.00 4.68 -0.83
CA GLU A 52 -7.54 4.65 0.53
C GLU A 52 -7.65 3.21 1.06
N ASP A 53 -8.08 2.28 0.20
CA ASP A 53 -8.17 0.84 0.48
C ASP A 53 -7.40 0.04 -0.57
N VAL A 54 -6.29 -0.54 -0.14
CA VAL A 54 -5.38 -1.33 -0.98
C VAL A 54 -6.03 -2.63 -1.47
N GLU A 55 -6.90 -3.24 -0.67
CA GLU A 55 -7.57 -4.50 -0.98
C GLU A 55 -8.75 -4.30 -1.94
N GLU A 56 -9.45 -3.17 -1.84
CA GLU A 56 -10.40 -2.75 -2.88
C GLU A 56 -9.72 -2.51 -4.22
N GLU A 57 -8.61 -1.75 -4.24
CA GLU A 57 -7.92 -1.44 -5.48
C GLU A 57 -7.29 -2.70 -6.12
N LYS A 58 -6.76 -3.63 -5.32
CA LYS A 58 -6.33 -4.96 -5.79
C LYS A 58 -7.47 -5.69 -6.51
N ARG A 59 -8.65 -5.75 -5.90
CA ARG A 59 -9.82 -6.43 -6.49
C ARG A 59 -10.27 -5.79 -7.80
N ARG A 60 -10.23 -4.46 -7.90
CA ARG A 60 -10.54 -3.74 -9.16
C ARG A 60 -9.56 -4.11 -10.27
N ILE A 61 -8.26 -4.02 -10.01
CA ILE A 61 -7.22 -4.34 -11.00
C ILE A 61 -7.33 -5.80 -11.45
N ASP A 62 -7.50 -6.75 -10.53
CA ASP A 62 -7.68 -8.16 -10.87
C ASP A 62 -8.92 -8.40 -11.75
N ALA A 63 -10.01 -7.65 -11.50
CA ALA A 63 -11.22 -7.72 -12.31
C ALA A 63 -11.04 -7.10 -13.70
N GLU A 64 -10.21 -6.07 -13.84
CA GLU A 64 -9.85 -5.44 -15.12
C GLU A 64 -8.86 -6.29 -15.94
N GLU A 65 -7.89 -6.94 -15.31
CA GLU A 65 -6.87 -7.76 -16.00
C GLU A 65 -7.37 -9.13 -16.46
N LYS A 66 -8.26 -9.78 -15.70
CA LYS A 66 -8.83 -11.09 -16.07
C LYS A 66 -9.46 -11.13 -17.46
N PRO A 67 -10.32 -10.18 -17.88
CA PRO A 67 -10.89 -10.20 -19.23
C PRO A 67 -9.86 -9.86 -20.33
N LEU A 68 -8.83 -9.06 -20.03
CA LEU A 68 -7.79 -8.69 -20.99
C LEU A 68 -6.86 -9.87 -21.31
N LYS A 69 -6.44 -10.63 -20.29
CA LYS A 69 -5.60 -11.84 -20.48
C LYS A 69 -6.31 -12.94 -21.27
N VAL A 70 -7.64 -13.01 -21.22
CA VAL A 70 -8.43 -13.97 -22.00
C VAL A 70 -8.50 -13.57 -23.48
N GLN A 71 -8.45 -12.27 -23.81
CA GLN A 71 -8.45 -11.79 -25.19
C GLN A 71 -7.08 -11.90 -25.88
N GLU A 72 -5.96 -11.80 -25.14
CA GLU A 72 -4.63 -11.98 -25.72
C GLU A 72 -4.26 -13.44 -26.03
N ILE A 73 -5.02 -14.41 -25.50
CA ILE A 73 -4.77 -15.86 -25.69
C ILE A 73 -5.66 -16.46 -26.81
N LEU A 74 -6.53 -15.66 -27.43
CA LEU A 74 -7.40 -16.03 -28.56
C LEU A 74 -6.89 -15.43 -29.88
#